data_AF-A0A820QTU2-F1
#
_entry.id   AF-A0A820QTU2-F1
#
_cell.length_a   1.000
_cell.length_b   1.000
_cell.length_c   1.000
_cell.angle_alpha   90.00
_cell.angle_beta   90.00
_cell.angle_gamma   90.00
#
_symmetry.space_group_name_H-M   'P 1'
#
loop_
_entity.id
_entity.type
_entity.pdbx_description
1 polymer ?
#
loop_
_entity_poly.entity_id
_entity_poly.type
_entity_poly.pdbx_seq_one_letter_code
_entity_poly.pdbx_strand_id
1 'polypeptide(L)'
;YAKYYIYLDPSTREIYDYEPFIDMIIPMLKADAKIGDVLIPSNPINTPIIVYGGEKDCLREEFLNRWIELTKSKDLFRVRMFPGHHNFQSECQTQVLQCLKEDFNNILNNTKT
;
A
#
# COMPACT_ATOMS: atom_id res chain seq x y z
N TYR A 1 -2.87 -21.30 12.37
CA TYR A 1 -3.52 -20.10 12.91
C TYR A 1 -2.51 -18.96 12.90
N ALA A 2 -2.52 -18.12 11.86
CA ALA A 2 -1.69 -16.92 11.85
C ALA A 2 -2.15 -16.02 13.00
N LYS A 3 -1.27 -15.72 13.94
CA LYS A 3 -1.52 -14.71 14.96
C LYS A 3 -1.45 -13.36 14.26
N TYR A 4 -2.60 -12.82 13.88
CA TYR A 4 -2.71 -11.44 13.44
C TYR A 4 -2.44 -10.54 14.64
N TYR A 5 -1.17 -10.17 14.82
CA TYR A 5 -0.85 -8.99 15.61
C TYR A 5 -1.30 -7.80 14.77
N ILE A 6 -2.34 -7.10 15.20
CA ILE A 6 -2.66 -5.79 14.63
C ILE A 6 -1.55 -4.88 15.15
N TYR A 7 -0.51 -4.73 14.33
CA TYR A 7 0.54 -3.76 14.58
C TYR A 7 -0.02 -2.40 14.18
N LEU A 8 -0.55 -1.67 15.15
CA LEU A 8 -0.80 -0.25 14.96
C LEU A 8 0.57 0.42 14.93
N ASP A 9 0.85 1.11 13.82
CA ASP A 9 2.14 1.78 13.58
C ASP A 9 2.54 2.67 14.78
N PRO A 10 3.83 2.83 15.09
CA PRO A 10 4.29 3.69 16.18
C PRO A 10 3.71 5.11 16.14
N SER A 11 3.37 5.63 14.96
CA SER A 11 2.72 6.94 14.78
C SER A 11 1.30 7.01 15.36
N THR A 12 0.72 5.88 15.77
CA THR A 12 -0.62 5.77 16.35
C THR A 12 -0.60 5.43 17.84
N ARG A 13 0.55 5.61 18.50
CA ARG A 13 0.75 5.23 19.91
C ARG A 13 -0.26 5.87 20.87
N GLU A 14 -0.70 7.09 20.58
CA GLU A 14 -1.69 7.83 21.38
C GLU A 14 -3.06 7.12 21.43
N ILE A 15 -3.36 6.25 20.45
CA ILE A 15 -4.60 5.47 20.42
C ILE A 15 -4.64 4.45 21.57
N TYR A 16 -3.49 3.98 22.04
CA TYR A 16 -3.40 3.04 23.17
C TYR A 16 -3.71 3.68 24.53
N ASP A 17 -3.67 5.02 24.62
CA ASP A 17 -3.89 5.73 25.88
C ASP A 17 -5.38 5.88 26.24
N TYR A 18 -6.29 5.45 25.36
CA TYR A 18 -7.74 5.51 25.58
C TYR A 18 -8.40 4.14 25.40
N GLU A 19 -8.39 3.34 26.47
CA GLU A 19 -8.90 1.95 26.50
C GLU A 19 -10.32 1.77 25.92
N PRO A 20 -11.33 2.62 26.23
CA PRO A 20 -12.67 2.44 25.69
C PRO A 20 -12.74 2.52 24.15
N PHE A 21 -11.83 3.30 23.55
CA PHE A 21 -11.75 3.41 22.10
C PHE A 21 -11.03 2.21 21.48
N ILE A 22 -9.96 1.71 22.12
CA ILE A 22 -9.29 0.46 21.71
C ILE A 22 -10.29 -0.69 21.65
N ASP A 23 -11.08 -0.88 22.70
CA ASP A 23 -12.07 -1.96 22.79
C ASP A 23 -13.14 -1.86 21.69
N MET A 24 -13.46 -0.64 21.25
CA MET A 24 -14.39 -0.39 20.15
C MET A 24 -13.77 -0.68 18.78
N ILE A 25 -12.52 -0.25 18.54
CA ILE A 25 -11.91 -0.33 17.19
C ILE A 25 -11.27 -1.69 16.88
N ILE A 26 -10.75 -2.40 17.88
CA ILE A 26 -10.02 -3.67 17.67
C ILE A 26 -10.87 -4.74 16.98
N PRO A 27 -12.16 -4.95 17.33
CA PRO A 27 -13.02 -5.88 16.60
C PRO A 27 -13.14 -5.55 15.10
N MET A 28 -13.25 -4.26 14.76
CA MET A 28 -13.33 -3.79 13.37
C MET A 28 -12.02 -4.05 12.63
N LEU A 29 -10.88 -3.65 13.21
CA LEU A 29 -9.57 -3.87 12.62
C LEU A 29 -9.25 -5.37 12.44
N LYS A 30 -9.70 -6.23 13.36
CA LYS A 30 -9.59 -7.70 13.23
C LYS A 30 -10.45 -8.24 12.09
N ALA A 31 -11.62 -7.65 11.85
CA ALA A 31 -12.48 -8.04 10.73
C ALA A 31 -11.83 -7.65 9.40
N ASP A 32 -11.31 -6.43 9.29
CA ASP A 32 -10.64 -5.95 8.07
C ASP A 32 -9.38 -6.78 7.75
N ALA A 33 -8.55 -7.05 8.76
CA ALA A 33 -7.35 -7.87 8.60
C ALA A 33 -7.64 -9.30 8.10
N LYS A 34 -8.80 -9.87 8.43
CA LYS A 34 -9.21 -11.19 7.93
C LYS A 34 -9.60 -11.20 6.45
N ILE A 35 -10.02 -10.04 5.91
CA ILE A 35 -10.41 -9.91 4.50
C ILE A 35 -9.18 -9.75 3.60
N GLY A 36 -8.13 -9.10 4.10
CA GLY A 36 -6.93 -8.75 3.32
C GLY A 36 -6.18 -9.93 2.69
N ASP A 37 -6.31 -11.14 3.24
CA ASP A 37 -5.57 -12.33 2.78
C ASP A 37 -6.25 -13.10 1.61
N VAL A 38 -7.38 -12.63 1.08
CA VAL A 38 -8.32 -13.53 0.37
C VAL A 38 -8.39 -13.35 -1.15
N LEU A 39 -7.74 -12.35 -1.76
CA LEU A 39 -7.94 -12.09 -3.20
C LEU A 39 -6.65 -11.81 -3.99
N ILE A 40 -6.17 -12.82 -4.72
CA ILE A 40 -5.24 -12.63 -5.84
C ILE A 40 -6.05 -12.76 -7.14
N PRO A 41 -5.97 -11.80 -8.08
CA PRO A 41 -6.63 -11.93 -9.38
C PRO A 41 -6.20 -13.23 -10.06
N SER A 42 -7.16 -14.00 -10.58
CA SER A 42 -6.85 -15.25 -11.29
C SER A 42 -6.14 -15.03 -12.63
N ASN A 43 -6.23 -13.82 -13.20
CA ASN A 43 -5.58 -13.42 -14.44
C ASN A 43 -5.03 -11.99 -14.34
N PRO A 44 -3.92 -11.67 -15.05
CA PRO A 44 -3.40 -10.30 -15.12
C PRO A 44 -4.41 -9.33 -15.75
N ILE A 45 -4.56 -8.15 -15.15
CA ILE A 45 -5.45 -7.09 -15.63
C ILE A 45 -4.81 -6.28 -16.76
N ASN A 46 -5.62 -5.62 -17.59
CA ASN A 46 -5.13 -4.76 -18.68
C ASN A 46 -4.80 -3.32 -18.22
N THR A 47 -4.99 -3.02 -16.94
CA THR A 47 -4.78 -1.68 -16.38
C THR A 47 -3.34 -1.56 -15.86
N PRO A 48 -2.65 -0.42 -16.09
CA PRO A 48 -1.36 -0.16 -15.48
C PRO A 48 -1.43 -0.21 -13.95
N ILE A 49 -0.39 -0.77 -13.34
CA ILE A 49 -0.22 -0.81 -11.89
C ILE A 49 1.03 -0.02 -11.53
N ILE A 50 0.88 0.90 -10.58
CA ILE A 50 1.98 1.64 -9.97
C ILE A 50 1.95 1.34 -8.48
N VAL A 51 3.09 0.93 -7.93
CA VAL A 51 3.22 0.51 -6.53
C VAL A 51 4.04 1.53 -5.76
N TYR A 52 3.58 1.88 -4.56
CA TYR A 52 4.23 2.82 -3.67
C TYR A 52 4.58 2.08 -2.37
N GLY A 53 5.79 2.28 -1.84
CA GLY A 53 6.25 1.63 -0.62
C GLY A 53 7.19 2.51 0.20
N GLY A 54 7.35 2.15 1.49
CA GLY A 54 8.30 2.81 2.40
C GLY A 54 9.64 2.10 2.43
N GLU A 55 10.75 2.83 2.37
CA GLU A 55 12.12 2.30 2.41
C GLU A 55 12.44 1.50 3.68
N LYS A 56 11.77 1.82 4.79
CA LYS A 56 11.93 1.16 6.09
C LYS A 56 10.72 0.29 6.45
N ASP A 57 9.80 0.05 5.51
CA ASP A 57 8.67 -0.86 5.73
C ASP A 57 9.16 -2.32 5.80
N CYS A 58 8.44 -3.15 6.55
CA CYS A 58 8.60 -4.59 6.56
C CYS A 58 8.36 -5.23 5.18
N LEU A 59 7.54 -4.60 4.34
CA LEU A 59 7.33 -4.98 2.95
C LEU A 59 8.48 -4.47 2.08
N ARG A 60 9.38 -5.38 1.74
CA ARG A 60 10.55 -5.05 0.92
C ARG A 60 10.16 -4.83 -0.55
N GLU A 61 10.97 -4.05 -1.24
CA GLU A 61 10.80 -3.73 -2.66
C GLU A 61 10.70 -4.98 -3.53
N GLU A 62 11.37 -6.08 -3.18
CA GLU A 62 11.28 -7.33 -3.95
C GLU A 62 9.86 -7.90 -3.97
N PHE A 63 9.10 -7.76 -2.87
CA PHE A 63 7.71 -8.17 -2.81
C PHE A 63 6.79 -7.21 -3.59
N LEU A 64 7.10 -5.91 -3.57
CA LEU A 64 6.37 -4.90 -4.34
C LEU A 64 6.55 -5.11 -5.84
N ASN A 65 7.73 -5.52 -6.28
CA ASN A 65 8.01 -5.81 -7.70
C ASN A 65 7.14 -6.95 -8.25
N ARG A 66 6.68 -7.89 -7.41
CA ARG A 66 5.83 -9.01 -7.87
C ARG A 66 4.48 -8.57 -8.41
N TRP A 67 4.03 -7.35 -8.11
CA TRP A 67 2.81 -6.78 -8.69
C TRP A 67 2.84 -6.67 -10.21
N ILE A 68 4.03 -6.67 -10.84
CA ILE A 68 4.15 -6.74 -12.31
C ILE A 68 3.52 -8.02 -12.89
N GLU A 69 3.43 -9.09 -12.12
CA GLU A 69 2.81 -10.35 -12.53
C GLU A 69 1.29 -10.20 -12.68
N LEU A 70 0.69 -9.18 -12.05
CA LEU A 70 -0.75 -8.96 -12.03
C LEU A 70 -1.25 -8.02 -13.12
N THR A 71 -0.37 -7.48 -13.97
CA THR A 71 -0.76 -6.59 -15.08
C THR A 71 -0.14 -7.00 -16.42
N LYS A 72 -0.88 -6.75 -17.50
CA LYS A 72 -0.37 -6.87 -18.87
C LYS A 72 0.39 -5.62 -19.34
N SER A 73 0.15 -4.47 -18.71
CA SER A 73 0.80 -3.18 -19.04
C SER A 73 2.17 -3.05 -18.36
N LYS A 74 3.06 -4.00 -18.63
CA LYS A 74 4.37 -4.11 -17.97
C LYS A 74 5.32 -2.95 -18.28
N ASP A 75 5.17 -2.34 -19.44
CA ASP A 75 5.89 -1.16 -19.90
C ASP A 75 5.60 0.10 -19.05
N LEU A 76 4.39 0.18 -18.49
CA LEU A 76 3.95 1.25 -17.61
C LEU A 76 4.12 0.93 -16.12
N PHE A 77 4.50 -0.31 -15.77
CA PHE A 77 4.67 -0.72 -14.37
C PHE A 77 5.83 0.01 -13.69
N ARG A 78 5.61 0.57 -12.50
CA ARG A 78 6.64 1.23 -11.71
C ARG A 78 6.47 0.90 -10.22
N VAL A 79 7.60 0.81 -9.52
CA VAL A 79 7.66 0.82 -8.05
C VAL A 79 8.33 2.11 -7.63
N ARG A 80 7.75 2.81 -6.65
CA ARG A 80 8.32 4.03 -6.05
C ARG A 80 8.49 3.81 -4.55
N MET A 81 9.72 3.97 -4.08
CA MET A 81 10.05 3.90 -2.66
C MET A 81 10.16 5.31 -2.09
N PHE A 82 9.61 5.51 -0.89
CA PHE A 82 9.60 6.77 -0.18
C PHE A 82 10.30 6.61 1.17
N PRO A 83 10.95 7.66 1.69
CA PRO A 83 11.45 7.65 3.06
C PRO A 83 10.31 7.36 4.05
N GLY A 84 10.55 6.46 5.00
CA GLY A 84 9.59 6.14 6.07
C GLY A 84 9.25 4.66 6.17
N HIS A 85 8.36 4.35 7.11
CA HIS A 85 7.83 3.01 7.36
C HIS A 85 6.53 2.79 6.56
N HIS A 86 5.60 2.00 7.09
CA HIS A 86 4.33 1.67 6.46
C HIS A 86 3.45 2.90 6.18
N ASN A 87 3.56 3.94 7.03
CA ASN A 87 2.81 5.19 6.90
C ASN A 87 3.56 6.29 6.10
N PHE A 88 4.46 5.91 5.20
CA PHE A 88 5.26 6.84 4.38
C PHE A 88 4.40 7.91 3.66
N GLN A 89 3.15 7.60 3.30
CA GLN A 89 2.22 8.53 2.66
C GLN A 89 1.85 9.74 3.53
N SER A 90 1.87 9.57 4.85
CA SER A 90 1.61 10.67 5.78
C SER A 90 2.87 11.51 5.98
N GLU A 91 4.03 10.87 6.07
CA GLU A 91 5.32 11.54 6.29
C GLU A 91 5.83 12.26 5.04
N CYS A 92 5.61 11.68 3.86
CA CYS A 92 6.09 12.15 2.56
C CYS A 92 4.95 12.66 1.66
N GLN A 93 3.87 13.18 2.24
CA GLN A 93 2.61 13.50 1.53
C GLN A 93 2.83 14.31 0.24
N THR A 94 3.57 15.42 0.30
CA THR A 94 3.85 16.26 -0.87
C THR A 94 4.59 15.50 -1.98
N GLN A 95 5.57 14.68 -1.59
CA GLN A 95 6.36 13.88 -2.55
C GLN A 95 5.50 12.80 -3.19
N VAL A 96 4.68 12.10 -2.39
CA VAL A 96 3.75 11.07 -2.88
C VAL A 96 2.76 11.67 -3.87
N LEU A 97 2.14 12.81 -3.55
CA LEU A 97 1.19 13.48 -4.44
C LEU A 97 1.83 13.95 -5.75
N GLN A 98 3.07 14.46 -5.69
CA GLN A 98 3.80 14.86 -6.88
C GLN A 98 4.10 13.66 -7.78
N CYS A 99 4.59 12.56 -7.22
CA CYS A 99 4.84 11.33 -7.97
C CYS A 99 3.55 10.74 -8.56
N LEU A 100 2.45 10.72 -7.79
CA LEU A 100 1.15 10.26 -8.27
C LEU A 100 0.69 11.06 -9.49
N LYS A 101 0.83 12.38 -9.45
CA LYS A 101 0.48 13.26 -10.58
C LYS A 101 1.33 12.95 -11.82
N GLU A 102 2.63 12.75 -11.64
CA GLU A 102 3.55 12.38 -12.74
C GLU A 102 3.16 11.03 -13.35
N ASP A 103 2.94 10.00 -12.52
CA ASP A 103 2.57 8.67 -12.97
C ASP A 103 1.24 8.67 -13.72
N PHE A 104 0.25 9.40 -13.19
CA PHE A 104 -1.06 9.54 -13.82
C PHE A 104 -0.96 10.21 -15.20
N ASN A 105 -0.20 11.30 -15.31
CA ASN A 105 0.03 11.98 -16.59
C ASN A 105 0.76 11.08 -17.59
N ASN A 106 1.76 10.31 -17.14
CA ASN A 106 2.48 9.37 -17.98
C ASN A 106 1.53 8.30 -18.54
N ILE A 107 0.65 7.73 -17.71
CA ILE A 107 -0.35 6.76 -18.17
C ILE A 107 -1.28 7.39 -19.21
N LEU A 108 -1.84 8.58 -18.92
CA LEU A 108 -2.76 9.26 -19.84
C LEU A 108 -2.12 9.56 -21.19
N ASN A 109 -0.85 9.98 -21.21
CA ASN A 109 -0.15 10.31 -22.44
C ASN A 109 0.19 9.07 -23.27
N ASN A 110 0.50 7.93 -22.63
CA ASN A 110 0.79 6.68 -23.34
C ASN A 110 -0.48 6.00 -23.89
N THR A 111 -1.65 6.24 -23.29
CA THR A 111 -2.94 5.71 -23.80
C THR A 111 -3.53 6.45 -25.01
N LYS A 112 -2.93 7.59 -25.41
CA LYS A 112 -3.40 8.42 -26.54
C LYS A 112 -2.69 8.13 -27.87
N THR A 113 -1.82 7.13 -27.89
CA THR A 113 -1.07 6.62 -29.06
C THR A 113 -1.55 5.23 -29.42
#